data_AF-A0A239A4K3-F1
#
_entry.id   AF-A0A239A4K3-F1
#
_cell.length_a   1.000
_cell.length_b   1.000
_cell.length_c   1.000
_cell.angle_alpha   90.00
_cell.angle_beta   90.00
_cell.angle_gamma   90.00
#
_symmetry.space_group_name_H-M   'P 1'
#
loop_
_entity.id
_entity.type
_entity.pdbx_description
1 polymer ?
#
loop_
_entity_poly.entity_id
_entity_poly.type
_entity_poly.pdbx_seq_one_letter_code
_entity_poly.pdbx_strand_id
1 'polypeptide(L)'
;MSADRLLVAVFGSPVSEVLLRWATELGYRTVLVEPDPSPSSGIAADLVVRGFSELDGELAGGTADVVVTDHHRAELGELLRDALARPSRWIGVMGNPRHEGPHVAALTALGVPSEEIARVHRPIGLDIGSREPAEIAVSTLAGLLADRNGRSGGFAHGG
;
A
#
# COMPACT_ATOMS: atom_id res chain seq x y z
N MET A 1 16.56 -16.89 5.76
CA MET A 1 15.79 -16.76 4.51
C MET A 1 14.73 -15.72 4.76
N SER A 2 14.82 -14.53 4.13
CA SER A 2 13.74 -13.55 4.22
C SER A 2 12.48 -14.23 3.68
N ALA A 3 11.37 -14.17 4.41
CA ALA A 3 10.08 -14.58 3.87
C ALA A 3 9.84 -13.83 2.55
N ASP A 4 9.16 -14.44 1.58
CA ASP A 4 8.83 -13.82 0.30
C ASP A 4 7.88 -12.63 0.53
N ARG A 5 8.48 -11.47 0.78
CA ARG A 5 7.80 -10.22 1.13
C ARG A 5 7.61 -9.43 -0.15
N LEU A 6 6.36 -9.30 -0.56
CA LEU A 6 5.97 -8.49 -1.71
C LEU A 6 5.36 -7.17 -1.22
N LEU A 7 5.88 -6.04 -1.71
CA LEU A 7 5.28 -4.73 -1.52
C LEU A 7 4.75 -4.22 -2.87
N VAL A 8 3.45 -3.98 -2.93
CA VAL A 8 2.77 -3.40 -4.09
C VAL A 8 2.42 -1.95 -3.75
N ALA A 9 3.09 -0.99 -4.37
CA ALA A 9 2.67 0.40 -4.33
C ALA A 9 1.67 0.67 -5.47
N VAL A 10 0.57 1.34 -5.16
CA VAL A 10 -0.42 1.77 -6.14
C VAL A 10 -0.29 3.28 -6.35
N PHE A 11 -0.24 3.66 -7.63
CA PHE A 11 0.05 4.99 -8.16
C PHE A 11 1.50 5.46 -7.97
N GLY A 12 2.06 6.02 -9.03
CA GLY A 12 3.33 6.73 -9.00
C GLY A 12 3.18 8.05 -8.26
N SER A 13 3.99 8.25 -7.22
CA SER A 13 4.03 9.45 -6.39
C SER A 13 5.44 9.62 -5.79
N PRO A 14 5.81 10.80 -5.28
CA PRO A 14 7.03 10.97 -4.51
C PRO A 14 7.10 10.03 -3.29
N VAL A 15 5.94 9.64 -2.74
CA VAL A 15 5.89 8.66 -1.63
C VAL A 15 6.20 7.27 -2.14
N SER A 16 5.56 6.79 -3.21
CA SER A 16 5.82 5.43 -3.73
C SER A 16 7.26 5.28 -4.23
N GLU A 17 7.88 6.32 -4.79
CA GLU A 17 9.29 6.30 -5.17
C GLU A 17 10.21 5.98 -3.98
N VAL A 18 10.07 6.72 -2.88
CA VAL A 18 10.90 6.49 -1.67
C VAL A 18 10.53 5.17 -1.00
N LEU A 19 9.23 4.85 -0.97
CA LEU A 19 8.70 3.62 -0.38
C LEU A 19 9.31 2.38 -1.05
N LEU A 20 9.27 2.29 -2.38
CA LEU A 20 9.78 1.14 -3.14
C LEU A 20 11.31 1.03 -3.03
N ARG A 21 12.01 2.17 -3.09
CA ARG A 21 13.46 2.20 -2.89
C ARG A 21 13.86 1.60 -1.54
N TRP A 22 13.25 2.04 -0.45
CA TRP A 22 13.58 1.54 0.89
C TRP A 22 13.01 0.16 1.19
N ALA A 23 11.89 -0.21 0.58
CA ALA A 23 11.37 -1.58 0.69
C ALA A 23 12.36 -2.62 0.14
N THR A 24 13.04 -2.30 -0.96
CA THR A 24 14.10 -3.13 -1.54
C THR A 24 15.22 -3.38 -0.51
N GLU A 25 15.69 -2.33 0.16
CA GLU A 25 16.71 -2.42 1.22
C GLU A 25 16.24 -3.25 2.43
N LEU A 26 14.93 -3.29 2.69
CA LEU A 26 14.30 -4.10 3.74
C LEU A 26 14.00 -5.54 3.30
N GLY A 27 14.42 -5.93 2.10
CA GLY A 27 14.29 -7.27 1.55
C GLY A 27 12.89 -7.60 1.02
N TYR A 28 12.14 -6.58 0.57
CA TYR A 28 10.91 -6.78 -0.20
C TYR A 28 11.24 -6.91 -1.70
N ARG A 29 10.52 -7.79 -2.40
CA ARG A 29 10.28 -7.64 -3.84
C ARG A 29 9.24 -6.53 -4.02
N THR A 30 9.45 -5.67 -5.01
CA THR A 30 8.70 -4.42 -5.17
C THR A 30 7.93 -4.38 -6.48
N VAL A 31 6.68 -3.94 -6.42
CA VAL A 31 5.79 -3.78 -7.57
C VAL A 31 5.18 -2.39 -7.54
N LEU A 32 5.15 -1.74 -8.70
CA LEU A 32 4.35 -0.53 -8.92
C LEU A 32 3.14 -0.86 -9.80
N VAL A 33 1.93 -0.57 -9.31
CA VAL A 33 0.71 -0.56 -10.11
C VAL A 33 0.42 0.89 -10.52
N GLU A 34 0.60 1.21 -11.79
CA GLU A 34 0.30 2.53 -12.36
C GLU A 34 -0.52 2.36 -13.65
N PRO A 35 -1.84 2.63 -13.61
CA PRO A 35 -2.69 2.49 -14.79
C PRO A 35 -2.37 3.51 -15.89
N ASP A 36 -1.89 4.71 -15.54
CA ASP A 36 -1.58 5.76 -16.51
C ASP A 36 -0.18 5.57 -17.13
N PRO A 37 -0.05 5.41 -18.46
CA PRO A 37 1.24 5.36 -19.14
C PRO A 37 2.03 6.68 -19.10
N SER A 38 1.46 7.79 -18.64
CA SER A 38 2.23 9.01 -18.39
C SER A 38 3.41 8.66 -17.46
N PRO A 39 4.58 9.30 -17.63
CA PRO A 39 5.77 8.77 -16.99
C PRO A 39 5.59 8.89 -15.48
N SER A 40 5.37 7.74 -14.83
CA SER A 40 5.92 7.42 -13.51
C SER A 40 7.43 7.55 -13.63
N SER A 41 7.90 8.79 -13.78
CA SER A 41 9.17 9.12 -14.41
C SER A 41 10.32 8.55 -13.60
N GLY A 42 10.76 7.33 -13.92
CA GLY A 42 11.90 6.68 -13.31
C GLY A 42 11.68 6.08 -11.93
N ILE A 43 10.43 5.82 -11.50
CA ILE A 43 10.23 5.05 -10.26
C ILE A 43 10.73 3.62 -10.48
N ALA A 44 11.80 3.25 -9.78
CA ALA A 44 12.38 1.92 -9.86
C ALA A 44 11.59 0.93 -8.99
N ALA A 45 11.15 -0.17 -9.58
CA ALA A 45 10.56 -1.34 -8.94
C ALA A 45 11.01 -2.60 -9.68
N ASP A 46 10.92 -3.77 -9.05
CA ASP A 46 11.24 -5.05 -9.71
C ASP A 46 10.24 -5.36 -10.84
N LEU A 47 9.01 -4.86 -10.73
CA LEU A 47 7.96 -5.00 -11.73
C LEU A 47 7.04 -3.77 -11.73
N VAL A 48 6.66 -3.31 -12.92
CA VAL A 48 5.67 -2.24 -13.11
C VAL A 48 4.54 -2.78 -13.99
N VAL A 49 3.31 -2.66 -13.51
CA VAL A 49 2.10 -3.15 -14.18
C VAL A 49 1.03 -2.07 -14.22
N ARG A 50 0.00 -2.25 -15.06
CA ARG A 50 -1.11 -1.29 -15.17
C ARG A 50 -2.26 -1.60 -14.22
N GLY A 51 -2.36 -2.84 -13.77
CA GLY A 51 -3.43 -3.27 -12.89
C GLY A 51 -3.14 -4.58 -12.18
N PHE A 52 -3.99 -4.91 -11.22
CA PHE A 52 -3.86 -6.11 -10.39
C PHE A 52 -4.06 -7.42 -11.17
N SER A 53 -4.74 -7.39 -12.32
CA SER A 53 -4.89 -8.56 -13.20
C SER A 53 -3.57 -9.10 -13.74
N GLU A 54 -2.53 -8.27 -13.79
CA GLU A 54 -1.19 -8.68 -14.22
C GLU A 54 -0.35 -9.29 -13.07
N LEU A 55 -0.91 -9.35 -11.84
CA LEU A 55 -0.22 -9.81 -10.63
C LEU A 55 -0.84 -11.07 -10.01
N ASP A 56 -1.71 -11.78 -10.73
CA ASP A 56 -2.40 -12.95 -10.18
C ASP A 56 -1.42 -14.03 -9.68
N GLY A 57 -0.28 -14.21 -10.36
CA GLY A 57 0.78 -15.14 -9.94
C GLY A 57 1.54 -14.67 -8.70
N GLU A 58 1.93 -13.41 -8.68
CA GLU A 58 2.63 -12.73 -7.58
C GLU A 58 1.81 -12.73 -6.28
N LEU A 59 0.50 -12.53 -6.40
CA LEU A 59 -0.43 -12.41 -5.28
C LEU A 59 -0.97 -13.75 -4.80
N ALA A 60 -0.76 -14.84 -5.54
CA ALA A 60 -1.28 -16.17 -5.21
C ALA A 60 -0.87 -16.65 -3.80
N GLY A 61 0.31 -16.23 -3.32
CA GLY A 61 0.81 -16.58 -1.98
C GLY A 61 0.13 -15.84 -0.83
N GLY A 62 -0.66 -14.79 -1.10
CA GLY A 62 -1.35 -14.01 -0.07
C GLY A 62 -0.41 -13.27 0.90
N THR A 63 0.86 -13.10 0.56
CA THR A 63 1.87 -12.47 1.43
C THR A 63 2.06 -10.97 1.17
N ALA A 64 1.35 -10.42 0.19
CA ALA A 64 1.56 -9.07 -0.31
C ALA A 64 1.03 -7.97 0.62
N ASP A 65 1.82 -6.91 0.75
CA ASP A 65 1.42 -5.64 1.33
C ASP A 65 1.05 -4.68 0.19
N VAL A 66 -0.20 -4.23 0.14
CA VAL A 66 -0.69 -3.28 -0.86
C VAL A 66 -0.82 -1.90 -0.24
N VAL A 67 -0.12 -0.92 -0.80
CA VAL A 67 -0.08 0.45 -0.31
C VAL A 67 -0.53 1.41 -1.40
N VAL A 68 -1.68 2.06 -1.20
CA VAL A 68 -2.18 3.08 -2.12
C VAL A 68 -1.64 4.45 -1.72
N THR A 69 -0.82 5.02 -2.61
CA THR A 69 -0.08 6.26 -2.36
C THR A 69 -0.71 7.51 -2.98
N ASP A 70 -1.87 7.39 -3.59
CA ASP A 70 -2.70 8.55 -3.95
C ASP A 70 -4.17 8.17 -3.80
N HIS A 71 -4.90 8.94 -3.00
CA HIS A 71 -6.32 8.69 -2.70
C HIS A 71 -7.25 9.68 -3.43
N HIS A 72 -6.73 10.49 -4.35
CA HIS A 72 -7.49 11.44 -5.16
C HIS A 72 -7.68 10.98 -6.61
N ARG A 73 -7.03 9.89 -7.01
CA ARG A 73 -7.14 9.30 -8.35
C ARG A 73 -8.54 8.76 -8.62
N ALA A 74 -9.03 8.95 -9.83
CA ALA A 74 -10.36 8.48 -10.25
C ALA A 74 -10.44 6.94 -10.24
N GLU A 75 -9.32 6.29 -10.54
CA GLU A 75 -9.15 4.84 -10.63
C GLU A 75 -9.06 4.16 -9.25
N LEU A 76 -9.06 4.93 -8.14
CA LEU A 76 -8.89 4.43 -6.77
C LEU A 76 -9.85 3.28 -6.45
N GLY A 77 -11.14 3.45 -6.74
CA GLY A 77 -12.17 2.46 -6.42
C GLY A 77 -11.97 1.15 -7.18
N GLU A 78 -11.69 1.24 -8.48
CA GLU A 78 -11.52 0.08 -9.34
C GLU A 78 -10.28 -0.73 -8.95
N LEU A 79 -9.14 -0.05 -8.74
CA LEU A 79 -7.91 -0.73 -8.32
C LEU A 79 -8.01 -1.34 -6.92
N LEU A 80 -8.68 -0.68 -5.97
CA LEU A 80 -8.89 -1.25 -4.64
C LEU A 80 -9.83 -2.44 -4.66
N ARG A 81 -10.92 -2.39 -5.44
CA ARG A 81 -11.81 -3.54 -5.64
C ARG A 81 -11.01 -4.73 -6.18
N ASP A 82 -10.18 -4.48 -7.18
CA ASP A 82 -9.38 -5.51 -7.81
C ASP A 82 -8.31 -6.08 -6.86
N ALA A 83 -7.71 -5.24 -6.00
CA ALA A 83 -6.80 -5.68 -4.95
C ALA A 83 -7.51 -6.54 -3.89
N LEU A 84 -8.70 -6.14 -3.44
CA LEU A 84 -9.51 -6.85 -2.45
C LEU A 84 -9.99 -8.22 -2.94
N ALA A 85 -10.25 -8.33 -4.24
CA ALA A 85 -10.63 -9.58 -4.89
C ALA A 85 -9.48 -10.61 -4.97
N ARG A 86 -8.26 -10.25 -4.55
CA ARG A 86 -7.06 -11.08 -4.61
C ARG A 86 -6.50 -11.38 -3.22
N PRO A 87 -5.81 -12.51 -3.04
CA PRO A 87 -5.13 -12.80 -1.79
C PRO A 87 -4.07 -11.73 -1.50
N SER A 88 -4.19 -11.10 -0.35
CA SER A 88 -3.25 -10.09 0.14
C SER A 88 -3.18 -10.21 1.65
N ARG A 89 -2.00 -9.94 2.19
CA ARG A 89 -1.77 -9.97 3.64
C ARG A 89 -2.34 -8.70 4.28
N TRP A 90 -2.16 -7.58 3.60
CA TRP A 90 -2.45 -6.25 4.13
C TRP A 90 -2.77 -5.29 2.97
N ILE A 91 -3.79 -4.45 3.14
CA ILE A 91 -4.16 -3.41 2.17
C ILE A 91 -4.39 -2.11 2.92
N GLY A 92 -3.80 -1.00 2.48
CA GLY A 92 -4.04 0.30 3.09
C GLY A 92 -3.91 1.46 2.13
N VAL A 93 -4.56 2.56 2.51
CA VAL A 93 -4.68 3.78 1.71
C VAL A 93 -4.21 4.98 2.51
N MET A 94 -3.26 5.75 1.95
CA MET A 94 -2.84 7.01 2.56
C MET A 94 -3.99 7.98 2.75
N GLY A 95 -3.94 8.78 3.81
CA GLY A 95 -4.82 9.93 3.97
C GLY A 95 -4.89 10.44 5.40
N ASN A 96 -5.73 11.45 5.60
CA ASN A 96 -5.92 12.07 6.91
C ASN A 96 -6.94 11.28 7.74
N PRO A 97 -6.62 10.88 8.99
CA PRO A 97 -7.55 10.17 9.87
C PRO A 97 -8.81 10.98 10.23
N ARG A 98 -8.77 12.31 10.08
CA ARG A 98 -9.91 13.20 10.41
C ARG A 98 -11.05 13.14 9.40
N HIS A 99 -10.85 12.53 8.24
CA HIS A 99 -11.85 12.45 7.19
C HIS A 99 -12.06 11.01 6.77
N GLU A 100 -13.32 10.67 6.50
CA GLU A 100 -13.67 9.39 5.88
C GLU A 100 -12.86 9.21 4.59
N GLY A 101 -12.35 8.00 4.38
CA GLY A 101 -11.55 7.71 3.21
C GLY A 101 -12.41 7.72 1.94
N PRO A 102 -11.97 8.36 0.85
CA PRO A 102 -12.72 8.36 -0.41
C PRO A 102 -12.92 6.95 -0.98
N HIS A 103 -12.06 5.99 -0.58
CA HIS A 103 -12.22 4.58 -0.92
C HIS A 103 -13.55 3.99 -0.43
N VAL A 104 -14.11 4.44 0.70
CA VAL A 104 -15.37 3.89 1.24
C VAL A 104 -16.52 4.15 0.27
N ALA A 105 -16.70 5.41 -0.13
CA ALA A 105 -17.74 5.78 -1.09
C ALA A 105 -17.49 5.15 -2.46
N ALA A 106 -16.24 5.15 -2.94
CA ALA A 106 -15.88 4.57 -4.24
C ALA A 106 -16.15 3.06 -4.30
N LEU A 107 -15.75 2.30 -3.28
CA LEU A 107 -15.96 0.86 -3.19
C LEU A 107 -17.44 0.50 -3.00
N THR A 108 -18.17 1.30 -2.20
CA THR A 108 -19.62 1.13 -2.01
C THR A 108 -20.36 1.31 -3.34
N ALA A 109 -20.00 2.33 -4.13
CA ALA A 109 -20.60 2.56 -5.45
C ALA A 109 -20.31 1.43 -6.44
N LEU A 110 -19.21 0.69 -6.25
CA LEU A 110 -18.85 -0.49 -7.02
C LEU A 110 -19.47 -1.79 -6.47
N GLY A 111 -20.29 -1.72 -5.43
CA GLY A 111 -20.97 -2.87 -4.84
C GLY A 111 -20.08 -3.77 -3.99
N VAL A 112 -18.94 -3.28 -3.53
CA VAL A 112 -18.05 -4.03 -2.63
C VAL A 112 -18.71 -4.15 -1.24
N PRO A 113 -18.77 -5.36 -0.65
CA PRO A 113 -19.37 -5.55 0.67
C PRO A 113 -18.65 -4.74 1.76
N SER A 114 -19.37 -4.29 2.78
CA SER A 114 -18.82 -3.41 3.82
C SER A 114 -17.75 -4.11 4.67
N GLU A 115 -17.86 -5.43 4.84
CA GLU A 115 -16.86 -6.27 5.50
C GLU A 115 -15.53 -6.30 4.73
N GLU A 116 -15.57 -6.24 3.41
CA GLU A 116 -14.38 -6.18 2.56
C GLU A 116 -13.77 -4.77 2.57
N ILE A 117 -14.62 -3.73 2.54
CA ILE A 117 -14.17 -2.34 2.69
C ILE A 117 -13.45 -2.15 4.04
N ALA A 118 -13.96 -2.75 5.11
CA ALA A 118 -13.38 -2.67 6.46
C ALA A 118 -11.98 -3.28 6.58
N ARG A 119 -11.55 -4.11 5.61
CA ARG A 119 -10.17 -4.65 5.54
C ARG A 119 -9.15 -3.59 5.12
N VAL A 120 -9.59 -2.45 4.56
CA VAL A 120 -8.69 -1.40 4.08
C VAL A 120 -8.22 -0.51 5.24
N HIS A 121 -6.93 -0.57 5.54
CA HIS A 121 -6.32 0.23 6.59
C HIS A 121 -6.20 1.71 6.19
N ARG A 122 -6.63 2.62 7.06
CA ARG A 122 -6.46 4.07 6.91
C ARG A 122 -6.44 4.78 8.27
N PRO A 123 -5.52 5.73 8.51
CA PRO A 123 -4.36 6.06 7.68
C PRO A 123 -3.30 4.95 7.74
N ILE A 124 -2.42 4.91 6.74
CA ILE A 124 -1.28 3.98 6.76
C ILE A 124 -0.11 4.57 7.56
N GLY A 125 0.73 3.68 8.06
CA GLY A 125 1.97 4.03 8.75
C GLY A 125 1.78 4.37 10.22
N LEU A 126 2.90 4.40 10.94
CA LEU A 126 2.95 4.79 12.35
C LEU A 126 2.76 6.29 12.51
N ASP A 127 2.14 6.71 13.62
CA ASP A 127 2.01 8.12 13.96
C ASP A 127 3.35 8.68 14.47
N ILE A 128 4.18 9.12 13.53
CA ILE A 128 5.44 9.83 13.80
C ILE A 128 5.35 11.32 13.46
N GLY A 129 4.14 11.83 13.19
CA GLY A 129 3.94 13.20 12.71
C GLY A 129 4.50 13.45 11.30
N SER A 130 4.60 12.42 10.45
CA SER A 130 5.18 12.51 9.10
C SER A 130 4.46 13.53 8.20
N ARG A 131 5.24 14.29 7.44
CA ARG A 131 4.77 15.33 6.49
C ARG A 131 5.41 15.19 5.12
N GLU A 132 6.70 14.86 5.10
CA GLU A 132 7.46 14.73 3.86
C GLU A 132 7.33 13.32 3.25
N PRO A 133 7.50 13.16 1.92
CA PRO A 133 7.33 11.86 1.28
C PRO A 133 8.21 10.75 1.89
N ALA A 134 9.44 11.08 2.25
CA ALA A 134 10.35 10.16 2.93
C ALA A 134 9.88 9.82 4.35
N GLU A 135 9.34 10.77 5.11
CA GLU A 135 8.79 10.52 6.45
C GLU A 135 7.56 9.59 6.38
N ILE A 136 6.72 9.79 5.37
CA ILE A 136 5.53 8.94 5.13
C ILE A 136 5.96 7.53 4.71
N ALA A 137 7.00 7.41 3.87
CA ALA A 137 7.52 6.12 3.46
C ALA A 137 8.11 5.33 4.65
N VAL A 138 8.93 5.97 5.50
CA VAL A 138 9.48 5.27 6.68
C VAL A 138 8.39 4.91 7.69
N SER A 139 7.39 5.78 7.91
CA SER A 139 6.29 5.47 8.83
C SER A 139 5.46 4.30 8.33
N THR A 140 5.22 4.23 7.01
CA THR A 140 4.51 3.13 6.35
C THR A 140 5.27 1.82 6.48
N LEU A 141 6.56 1.79 6.12
CA LEU A 141 7.38 0.58 6.20
C LEU A 141 7.53 0.09 7.64
N ALA A 142 7.74 1.01 8.60
CA ALA A 142 7.78 0.67 10.01
C ALA A 142 6.46 0.07 10.49
N GLY A 143 5.32 0.61 10.04
CA GLY A 143 3.99 0.08 10.34
C GLY A 143 3.77 -1.33 9.78
N LEU A 144 4.15 -1.57 8.52
CA LEU A 144 4.04 -2.90 7.89
C LEU A 144 4.92 -3.94 8.61
N LEU A 145 6.15 -3.57 8.98
CA LEU A 145 7.04 -4.44 9.74
C LEU A 145 6.51 -4.71 11.15
N ALA A 146 5.96 -3.69 11.83
CA ALA A 146 5.36 -3.85 13.14
C ALA A 146 4.17 -4.82 13.09
N ASP A 147 3.25 -4.62 12.14
CA ASP A 147 2.08 -5.48 11.92
C ASP A 147 2.49 -6.93 11.61
N ARG A 148 3.46 -7.14 10.70
CA ARG A 148 4.04 -8.47 10.42
C ARG A 148 4.62 -9.16 11.66
N ASN A 149 5.14 -8.39 12.60
CA ASN A 149 5.76 -8.89 13.83
C ASN A 149 4.78 -8.93 15.02
N GLY A 150 3.49 -8.63 14.81
CA GLY A 150 2.49 -8.55 15.88
C GLY A 150 2.78 -7.45 16.90
N ARG A 151 3.35 -6.32 16.47
CA ARG A 151 3.73 -5.18 17.31
C ARG A 151 2.96 -3.93 16.89
N SER A 152 2.80 -3.00 17.82
CA SER A 152 2.19 -1.69 17.56
C SER A 152 3.15 -0.66 16.95
N GLY A 153 4.46 -0.93 16.95
CA GLY A 153 5.48 0.00 16.45
C GLY A 153 5.91 1.10 17.44
N GLY A 154 5.47 1.03 18.71
CA GLY A 154 5.95 1.92 19.78
C GLY A 154 7.36 1.58 20.29
N PHE A 155 7.91 2.43 21.17
CA PHE A 155 9.21 2.17 21.80
C PHE A 155 9.19 0.86 22.60
N ALA A 156 10.16 -0.02 22.33
CA ALA A 156 10.25 -1.35 22.97
C ALA A 156 10.44 -1.31 24.50
N HIS A 157 10.90 -0.17 25.04
CA HIS A 157 11.23 0.02 26.46
C HIS A 157 10.87 1.43 26.97
N GLY A 158 9.71 1.98 26.59
CA GLY A 158 9.18 3.21 27.18
C GLY A 158 8.55 2.94 28.55
N GLY A 159 8.98 3.68 29.58
CA GLY A 159 8.62 3.48 31.00
C GLY A 159 7.21 3.91 31.40
#